data_AF-C3NN76-F1
#
_entry.id   AF-C3NN76-F1
#
_cell.length_a   1.000
_cell.length_b   1.000
_cell.length_c   1.000
_cell.angle_alpha   90.00
_cell.angle_beta   90.00
_cell.angle_gamma   90.00
#
_symmetry.space_group_name_H-M   'P 1'
#
loop_
_entity.id
_entity.type
_entity.pdbx_description
1 polymer ?
#
loop_
_entity_poly.entity_id
_entity_poly.type
_entity_poly.pdbx_seq_one_letter_code
_entity_poly.pdbx_strand_id
1 'polypeptide(L)'
;MKVYPINAKYKVLIVLLKLGGSGKYSDIDRMMRNSNLRFFIEQLRQEGFIEDRYEGNKHIIKLTEDGEKLAKRLMEAEEFVMMKIAQARGQIQ
;
A
#
# COMPACT_ATOMS: atom_id res chain seq x y z
N MET A 1 -19.03 -10.18 5.92
CA MET A 1 -17.56 -10.10 5.77
C MET A 1 -17.24 -8.97 4.80
N LYS A 2 -16.47 -7.94 5.20
CA LYS A 2 -15.94 -6.96 4.23
C LYS A 2 -14.80 -7.66 3.49
N VAL A 3 -15.02 -7.99 2.22
CA VAL A 3 -13.97 -8.53 1.35
C VAL A 3 -13.01 -7.38 1.07
N TYR A 4 -11.79 -7.48 1.61
CA TYR A 4 -10.70 -6.61 1.20
C TYR A 4 -10.03 -7.29 0.01
N PRO A 5 -10.11 -6.73 -1.21
CA PRO A 5 -9.56 -7.38 -2.41
C PRO A 5 -8.04 -7.56 -2.33
N ILE A 6 -7.36 -6.87 -1.41
CA ILE A 6 -5.91 -6.91 -1.23
C ILE A 6 -5.59 -7.09 0.26
N ASN A 7 -4.64 -7.99 0.54
CA ASN A 7 -4.13 -8.23 1.90
C ASN A 7 -3.48 -6.94 2.46
N ALA A 8 -3.66 -6.70 3.76
CA ALA A 8 -3.08 -5.58 4.50
C ALA A 8 -1.58 -5.37 4.23
N LYS A 9 -0.77 -6.44 4.05
CA LYS A 9 0.65 -6.33 3.68
C LYS A 9 0.84 -5.50 2.41
N TYR A 10 0.20 -5.89 1.32
CA TYR A 10 0.37 -5.23 0.02
C TYR A 10 -0.31 -3.87 -0.06
N LYS A 11 -1.24 -3.56 0.86
CA LYS A 11 -1.84 -2.24 0.98
C LYS A 11 -0.81 -1.16 1.35
N VAL A 12 0.30 -1.52 1.98
CA VAL A 12 1.45 -0.62 2.21
C VAL A 12 1.97 -0.04 0.89
N LEU A 13 2.11 -0.87 -0.16
CA LEU A 13 2.63 -0.45 -1.46
C LEU A 13 1.70 0.58 -2.13
N ILE A 14 0.38 0.37 -2.02
CA ILE A 14 -0.63 1.30 -2.51
C ILE A 14 -0.57 2.63 -1.74
N VAL A 15 -0.40 2.59 -0.42
CA VAL A 15 -0.26 3.81 0.40
C VAL A 15 0.98 4.59 0.00
N LEU A 16 2.12 3.93 -0.18
CA LEU A 16 3.34 4.57 -0.65
C LEU A 16 3.16 5.19 -2.03
N LEU A 17 2.49 4.49 -2.95
CA LEU A 17 2.21 5.01 -4.30
C LEU A 17 1.36 6.30 -4.22
N LYS A 18 0.34 6.34 -3.36
CA LYS A 18 -0.48 7.54 -3.10
C LYS A 18 0.31 8.71 -2.49
N LEU A 19 1.41 8.43 -1.80
CA LEU A 19 2.33 9.43 -1.26
C LEU A 19 3.41 9.88 -2.26
N GLY A 20 3.30 9.48 -3.54
CA GLY A 20 4.30 9.80 -4.57
C GLY A 20 5.50 8.84 -4.57
N GLY A 21 5.32 7.63 -4.04
CA GLY A 21 6.32 6.56 -4.05
C GLY A 21 7.28 6.55 -2.85
N SER A 22 7.16 7.52 -1.94
CA SER A 22 7.97 7.62 -0.72
C SER A 22 7.17 8.24 0.41
N GLY A 23 7.40 7.82 1.65
CA GLY A 23 6.70 8.36 2.82
C GLY A 23 7.44 8.09 4.13
N LYS A 24 7.11 8.85 5.17
CA LYS A 24 7.60 8.53 6.53
C LYS A 24 6.82 7.36 7.09
N TYR A 25 7.48 6.52 7.88
CA TYR A 25 6.82 5.45 8.63
C TYR A 25 5.61 5.96 9.41
N SER A 26 5.74 7.09 10.11
CA SER A 26 4.65 7.69 10.89
C SER A 26 3.42 8.08 10.06
N ASP A 27 3.64 8.48 8.81
CA ASP A 27 2.55 8.89 7.92
C ASP A 27 1.81 7.65 7.40
N ILE A 28 2.55 6.59 7.06
CA ILE A 28 2.01 5.29 6.66
C ILE A 28 1.24 4.64 7.82
N ASP A 29 1.79 4.67 9.03
CA ASP A 29 1.15 4.17 10.24
C ASP A 29 -0.18 4.87 10.52
N ARG A 30 -0.20 6.20 10.40
CA ARG A 30 -1.42 7.00 10.57
C ARG A 30 -2.51 6.65 9.53
N MET A 31 -2.11 6.40 8.29
CA MET A 31 -3.03 6.07 7.19
C MET A 31 -3.58 4.64 7.31
N MET A 32 -2.76 3.69 7.73
CA MET A 32 -3.15 2.28 7.81
C MET A 32 -3.78 1.89 9.15
N ARG A 33 -3.40 2.56 10.24
CA ARG A 33 -3.80 2.25 11.62
C ARG A 33 -3.67 0.75 11.92
N ASN A 34 -2.50 0.18 11.62
CA ASN A 34 -2.27 -1.25 11.68
C ASN A 34 -1.06 -1.59 12.54
N SER A 35 -1.28 -2.31 13.64
CA SER A 35 -0.22 -2.70 14.59
C SER A 35 0.86 -3.59 13.99
N ASN A 36 0.59 -4.24 12.85
CA ASN A 36 1.53 -5.11 12.16
C ASN A 36 2.33 -4.39 11.07
N LEU A 37 2.23 -3.06 10.95
CA LEU A 37 2.90 -2.30 9.89
C LEU A 37 4.40 -2.58 9.85
N ARG A 38 5.08 -2.59 11.00
CA ARG A 38 6.52 -2.88 11.08
C ARG A 38 6.87 -4.24 10.47
N PHE A 39 6.04 -5.25 10.73
CA PHE A 39 6.21 -6.59 10.18
C PHE A 39 6.00 -6.60 8.66
N PHE A 40 4.99 -5.89 8.15
CA PHE A 40 4.75 -5.78 6.71
C PHE A 40 5.88 -5.05 5.98
N ILE A 41 6.40 -3.96 6.56
CA ILE A 41 7.54 -3.23 6.02
C ILE A 41 8.76 -4.14 5.93
N GLU A 42 9.08 -4.88 7.00
CA GLU A 42 10.22 -5.80 6.98
C GLU A 42 10.08 -6.89 5.91
N GLN A 43 8.89 -7.48 5.76
CA GLN A 43 8.64 -8.48 4.71
C GLN A 43 8.78 -7.88 3.30
N LEU A 44 8.18 -6.72 3.04
CA LEU A 44 8.23 -6.07 1.73
C LEU A 44 9.65 -5.63 1.35
N ARG A 45 10.47 -5.27 2.35
CA ARG A 45 11.89 -4.97 2.20
C ARG A 45 12.68 -6.22 1.82
N GLN A 46 12.47 -7.32 2.53
CA GLN A 46 13.09 -8.62 2.22
C GLN A 46 12.69 -9.15 0.83
N GLU A 47 11.45 -8.87 0.41
CA GLU A 47 10.93 -9.19 -0.93
C GLU A 47 11.45 -8.23 -2.02
N GLY A 48 12.17 -7.15 -1.67
CA GLY A 48 12.75 -6.20 -2.63
C GLY A 48 11.76 -5.18 -3.21
N PHE A 49 10.57 -5.03 -2.65
CA PHE A 49 9.56 -4.07 -3.12
C PHE A 49 9.72 -2.67 -2.54
N ILE A 50 10.43 -2.55 -1.41
CA ILE A 50 10.71 -1.25 -0.78
C ILE A 50 12.15 -1.16 -0.30
N GLU A 51 12.62 0.06 -0.19
CA GLU A 51 13.79 0.46 0.56
C GLU A 51 13.33 1.24 1.79
N ASP A 52 13.97 1.02 2.94
CA ASP A 52 13.79 1.86 4.11
C ASP A 52 15.13 2.40 4.60
N ARG A 53 15.12 3.66 5.05
CA ARG A 53 16.33 4.36 5.49
C ARG A 53 16.00 5.39 6.56
N TYR A 54 17.02 5.75 7.33
CA TYR A 54 16.91 6.85 8.29
C TYR A 54 17.53 8.12 7.71
N GLU A 55 16.75 9.19 7.64
CA GLU A 55 17.19 10.54 7.28
C GLU A 55 17.14 11.41 8.54
N GLY A 56 18.26 11.41 9.29
CA GLY A 56 18.32 11.94 10.65
C GLY A 56 17.33 11.18 11.54
N ASN A 57 16.34 11.88 12.10
CA ASN A 57 15.37 11.31 13.02
C ASN A 57 14.13 10.72 12.30
N LYS A 58 14.11 10.75 10.96
CA LYS A 58 12.96 10.33 10.16
C LYS A 58 13.23 8.96 9.55
N HIS A 59 12.33 8.01 9.80
CA HIS A 59 12.31 6.72 9.12
C HIS A 59 11.52 6.85 7.81
N ILE A 60 12.23 6.81 6.69
CA ILE A 60 11.69 6.98 5.34
C ILE A 60 11.59 5.61 4.67
N ILE A 61 10.45 5.35 4.04
CA ILE A 61 10.19 4.15 3.24
C ILE A 61 9.89 4.59 1.81
N LYS A 62 10.50 3.94 0.83
CA LYS A 62 10.40 4.25 -0.58
C LYS A 62 10.13 2.98 -1.39
N LEU A 63 9.31 3.07 -2.43
CA LEU A 63 9.14 1.98 -3.40
C LEU A 63 10.41 1.79 -4.23
N THR A 64 10.77 0.52 -4.47
CA THR A 64 11.65 0.17 -5.58
C THR A 64 10.89 0.25 -6.90
N GLU A 65 11.59 0.12 -8.03
CA GLU A 65 10.94 0.07 -9.34
C GLU A 65 9.94 -1.10 -9.43
N ASP A 66 10.31 -2.27 -8.92
CA ASP A 66 9.44 -3.45 -8.89
C ASP A 66 8.28 -3.27 -7.91
N GLY A 67 8.52 -2.62 -6.77
CA GLY A 67 7.48 -2.22 -5.84
C GLY A 67 6.46 -1.28 -6.47
N GLU A 68 6.91 -0.32 -7.27
CA GLU A 68 6.03 0.63 -7.96
C GLU A 68 5.20 -0.08 -9.04
N LYS A 69 5.80 -0.95 -9.86
CA LYS A 69 5.08 -1.78 -10.84
C LYS A 69 4.01 -2.63 -10.17
N LEU A 70 4.33 -3.27 -9.05
CA LEU A 70 3.37 -4.07 -8.30
C LEU A 70 2.26 -3.19 -7.69
N ALA A 71 2.61 -2.05 -7.09
CA ALA A 71 1.66 -1.13 -6.49
C ALA A 71 0.61 -0.63 -7.50
N LYS A 72 1.03 -0.30 -8.73
CA LYS A 72 0.14 0.13 -9.81
C LYS A 72 -0.86 -0.95 -10.20
N ARG A 73 -0.39 -2.18 -10.44
CA ARG A 73 -1.26 -3.33 -10.78
C ARG A 73 -2.26 -3.64 -9.66
N LEU A 74 -1.81 -3.55 -8.42
CA LEU A 74 -2.66 -3.73 -7.25
C LEU A 74 -3.74 -2.63 -7.16
N MET A 75 -3.36 -1.37 -7.39
CA MET A 75 -4.30 -0.25 -7.40
C MET A 75 -5.37 -0.41 -8.49
N GLU A 76 -4.97 -0.74 -9.71
CA GLU A 76 -5.89 -1.01 -10.83
C GLU A 76 -6.87 -2.15 -10.50
N ALA A 77 -6.38 -3.22 -9.87
CA ALA A 77 -7.22 -4.33 -9.42
C ALA A 77 -8.20 -3.92 -8.30
N GLU A 78 -7.77 -3.12 -7.32
CA GLU A 78 -8.64 -2.59 -6.25
C GLU A 78 -9.75 -1.71 -6.84
N GLU A 79 -9.42 -0.83 -7.77
CA GLU A 79 -10.36 0.05 -8.46
C GLU A 79 -11.37 -0.74 -9.30
N PHE A 80 -10.89 -1.71 -10.09
CA PHE A 80 -11.76 -2.57 -10.90
C PHE A 80 -12.78 -3.33 -10.04
N VAL A 81 -12.32 -3.96 -8.95
CA VAL A 81 -13.20 -4.70 -8.04
C VAL A 81 -14.22 -3.77 -7.38
N MET A 82 -13.79 -2.60 -6.90
CA MET A 82 -14.68 -1.63 -6.28
C MET A 82 -15.73 -1.09 -7.26
N MET A 83 -15.35 -0.82 -8.50
CA MET A 83 -16.28 -0.45 -9.57
C MET A 83 -17.32 -1.55 -9.81
N LYS A 84 -16.90 -2.82 -9.92
CA LYS A 84 -17.83 -3.94 -10.11
C LYS A 84 -18.79 -4.13 -8.94
N ILE A 85 -18.31 -3.93 -7.71
CA ILE A 85 -19.16 -3.97 -6.51
C ILE A 85 -20.16 -2.81 -6.52
N ALA A 86 -19.75 -1.60 -6.91
CA ALA A 86 -20.63 -0.44 -6.96
C ALA A 86 -21.72 -0.60 -8.05
N GLN A 87 -21.36 -1.13 -9.22
CA GLN A 87 -22.31 -1.50 -10.28
C GLN A 87 -23.32 -2.54 -9.78
N ALA A 88 -22.86 -3.61 -9.11
CA ALA A 88 -23.74 -4.63 -8.56
C ALA A 88 -24.69 -4.10 -7.48
N ARG A 89 -24.34 -3.00 -6.81
CA ARG A 89 -25.17 -2.32 -5.80
C ARG A 89 -26.10 -1.25 -6.40
N GLY A 90 -26.08 -1.04 -7.72
CA GLY A 90 -26.86 -0.01 -8.39
C GLY A 90 -26.42 1.42 -8.08
N GLN A 91 -25.18 1.60 -7.58
CA GLN A 91 -24.64 2.91 -7.20
C GLN A 91 -23.99 3.66 -8.39
N ILE A 92 -23.72 2.94 -9.48
CA ILE A 92 -23.13 3.45 -10.72
C ILE A 92 -23.86 2.72 -11.86
N GLN A 93 -24.41 3.48 -12.82
CA GLN A 93 -25.04 2.95 -14.04
C GLN A 93 -23.99 2.77 -15.14
#